data_AF-A0A285DNY4-F1
#
_entry.id   AF-A0A285DNY4-F1
#
_cell.length_a   1.000
_cell.length_b   1.000
_cell.length_c   1.000
_cell.angle_alpha   90.00
_cell.angle_beta   90.00
_cell.angle_gamma   90.00
#
_symmetry.space_group_name_H-M   'P 1'
#
loop_
_entity.id
_entity.type
_entity.pdbx_description
1 polymer ?
#
loop_
_entity_poly.entity_id
_entity_poly.type
_entity_poly.pdbx_seq_one_letter_code
_entity_poly.pdbx_strand_id
1 'polypeptide(L)'
;MTLKRFKRAAVVVAAVATMGVGAGFAAPLSASAATQPTGFVSYSNGGAYFEAQIDNNPGNGAASWLWQADYTYNDAYAAVTHVYYTDGSYAVWGPTYNGTTTASLPKDVARFQVCKWAAPSNNLGCSAWKYL
;
A
#
# COMPACT_ATOMS: atom_id res chain seq x y z
N MET A 1 -55.72 -2.69 -2.34
CA MET A 1 -55.00 -1.81 -1.38
C MET A 1 -54.31 -0.71 -2.18
N THR A 2 -54.68 0.54 -1.91
CA THR A 2 -54.37 1.72 -2.73
C THR A 2 -53.07 2.40 -2.28
N LEU A 3 -52.33 2.93 -3.25
CA LEU A 3 -51.00 3.59 -3.16
C LEU A 3 -50.82 4.63 -2.04
N LYS A 4 -49.55 4.82 -1.62
CA LYS A 4 -48.91 6.16 -1.52
C LYS A 4 -47.37 6.05 -1.42
N ARG A 5 -46.68 6.64 -2.40
CA ARG A 5 -45.25 7.02 -2.33
C ARG A 5 -45.15 8.42 -1.73
N PHE A 6 -44.17 8.68 -0.87
CA PHE A 6 -43.69 10.05 -0.60
C PHE A 6 -42.16 10.11 -0.65
N LYS A 7 -41.68 11.18 -1.28
CA LYS A 7 -40.30 11.45 -1.66
C LYS A 7 -39.59 12.32 -0.59
N ARG A 8 -38.26 12.13 -0.53
CA ARG A 8 -37.15 12.98 -0.04
C ARG A 8 -37.46 14.41 0.47
N ALA A 9 -36.88 14.74 1.63
CA ALA A 9 -36.47 16.08 2.07
C ALA A 9 -35.14 15.90 2.86
N ALA A 10 -33.99 16.33 2.34
CA ALA A 10 -33.37 17.66 2.46
C ALA A 10 -33.02 18.05 3.90
N VAL A 11 -31.73 17.97 4.26
CA VAL A 11 -31.15 18.77 5.35
C VAL A 11 -29.80 19.31 4.86
N VAL A 12 -29.80 20.59 4.54
CA VAL A 12 -28.61 21.44 4.44
C VAL A 12 -28.36 21.98 5.85
N VAL A 13 -27.20 21.70 6.43
CA VAL A 13 -26.68 22.51 7.55
C VAL A 13 -25.36 23.10 7.10
N ALA A 14 -25.42 24.37 6.71
CA ALA A 14 -24.28 25.26 6.74
C ALA A 14 -24.01 25.63 8.21
N ALA A 15 -22.78 25.41 8.68
CA ALA A 15 -22.31 25.97 9.94
C ALA A 15 -21.16 26.93 9.60
N VAL A 16 -21.45 28.23 9.73
CA VAL A 16 -20.50 29.33 9.58
C VAL A 16 -20.07 29.78 10.99
N ALA A 17 -18.75 29.90 11.13
CA ALA A 17 -17.98 30.75 12.05
C ALA A 17 -18.14 30.61 13.58
N THR A 18 -17.02 30.28 14.23
CA THR A 18 -16.59 30.96 15.46
C THR A 18 -15.12 31.35 15.31
N MET A 19 -14.86 32.66 15.16
CA MET A 19 -13.53 33.23 15.35
C MET A 19 -13.30 33.37 16.86
N GLY A 20 -12.45 32.52 17.42
CA GLY A 20 -11.95 32.64 18.79
C GLY A 20 -10.47 33.04 18.75
N VAL A 21 -10.19 34.31 19.02
CA VAL A 21 -8.83 34.83 19.26
C VAL A 21 -8.43 34.39 20.67
N GLY A 22 -7.45 33.49 20.77
CA GLY A 22 -6.89 33.05 22.03
C GLY A 22 -5.48 32.52 21.82
N ALA A 23 -4.50 33.37 22.02
CA ALA A 23 -3.08 33.04 21.98
C ALA A 23 -2.73 32.08 23.12
N GLY A 24 -2.65 30.80 22.77
CA GLY A 24 -1.89 29.79 23.48
C GLY A 24 -1.27 28.91 22.40
N PHE A 25 0.04 28.72 22.44
CA PHE A 25 0.77 27.84 21.53
C PHE A 25 0.29 26.39 21.70
N ALA A 26 -0.85 26.07 21.10
CA ALA A 26 -1.17 24.70 20.74
C ALA A 26 -0.26 24.38 19.55
N ALA A 27 0.66 23.43 19.78
CA ALA A 27 1.52 22.87 18.76
C ALA A 27 0.73 22.63 17.48
N PRO A 28 1.33 22.82 16.30
CA PRO A 28 0.63 22.55 15.06
C PRO A 28 0.12 21.10 15.13
N LEU A 29 -1.20 20.93 15.09
CA LEU A 29 -1.84 19.68 14.71
C LEU A 29 -1.42 19.43 13.26
N SER A 30 -0.20 18.92 13.10
CA SER A 30 0.47 18.70 11.83
C SER A 30 1.34 17.47 11.98
N ALA A 31 0.65 16.34 11.91
CA ALA A 31 1.14 15.19 11.17
C ALA A 31 -0.05 14.65 10.37
N SER A 32 -0.44 15.43 9.35
CA SER A 32 -1.10 14.87 8.17
C SER A 32 -0.12 13.89 7.52
N ALA A 33 -0.45 12.60 7.54
CA ALA A 33 -0.04 11.60 6.56
C ALA A 33 -0.84 10.30 6.76
N ALA A 34 -2.17 10.35 6.73
CA ALA A 34 -2.93 9.19 6.31
C ALA A 34 -2.77 9.07 4.79
N THR A 35 -1.62 8.57 4.36
CA THR A 35 -1.33 8.30 2.94
C THR A 35 -0.51 7.01 2.93
N GLN A 36 -1.01 5.88 2.42
CA GLN A 36 -2.04 5.66 1.40
C GLN A 36 -2.58 4.22 1.54
N PRO A 37 -3.85 3.96 1.20
CA PRO A 37 -4.33 2.59 1.07
C PRO A 37 -3.54 1.82 0.02
N THR A 38 -2.80 2.48 -0.88
CA THR A 38 -2.03 1.83 -1.94
C THR A 38 -0.61 2.41 -2.03
N GLY A 39 0.39 1.58 -2.31
CA GLY A 39 1.74 2.03 -2.61
C GLY A 39 2.37 1.22 -3.72
N PHE A 40 3.34 1.83 -4.40
CA PHE A 40 4.09 1.25 -5.49
C PHE A 40 5.59 1.48 -5.28
N VAL A 41 6.41 0.49 -5.59
CA VAL A 41 7.87 0.58 -5.63
C VAL A 41 8.39 -0.08 -6.89
N SER A 42 9.47 0.48 -7.44
CA SER A 42 10.28 -0.17 -8.45
C SER A 42 11.74 -0.24 -7.99
N TYR A 43 12.45 -1.23 -8.50
CA TYR A 43 13.88 -1.39 -8.30
C TYR A 43 14.54 -1.71 -9.63
N SER A 44 15.61 -0.99 -9.95
CA SER A 44 16.44 -1.28 -11.11
C SER A 44 17.91 -1.36 -10.71
N ASN A 45 18.59 -2.44 -11.14
CA ASN A 45 20.03 -2.59 -10.96
C ASN A 45 20.61 -3.52 -12.02
N GLY A 46 21.58 -3.02 -12.79
CA GLY A 46 22.36 -3.85 -13.72
C GLY A 46 21.49 -4.52 -14.80
N GLY A 47 20.41 -3.87 -15.25
CA GLY A 47 19.47 -4.41 -16.22
C GLY A 47 18.27 -5.14 -15.61
N ALA A 48 18.34 -5.55 -14.34
CA ALA A 48 17.17 -6.07 -13.62
C ALA A 48 16.16 -4.94 -13.39
N TYR A 49 14.87 -5.26 -13.54
CA TYR A 49 13.77 -4.34 -13.27
C TYR A 49 12.61 -5.07 -12.60
N PHE A 50 12.28 -4.66 -11.38
CA PHE A 50 11.22 -5.25 -10.58
C PHE A 50 10.26 -4.18 -10.11
N GLU A 51 9.00 -4.54 -10.00
CA GLU A 51 7.95 -3.68 -9.48
C GLU A 51 7.11 -4.42 -8.46
N ALA A 52 6.62 -3.70 -7.45
CA ALA A 52 5.63 -4.20 -6.52
C ALA A 52 4.63 -3.11 -6.17
N GLN A 53 3.36 -3.50 -6.04
CA GLN A 53 2.27 -2.66 -5.60
C GLN A 53 1.50 -3.36 -4.48
N ILE A 54 1.17 -2.64 -3.42
CA ILE A 54 0.31 -3.14 -2.34
C ILE A 54 -0.87 -2.21 -2.16
N ASP A 55 -2.05 -2.77 -1.90
CA ASP A 55 -3.28 -2.06 -1.54
C ASP A 55 -3.92 -2.64 -0.26
N ASN A 56 -4.00 -1.88 0.84
CA ASN A 56 -4.64 -2.17 2.12
C ASN A 56 -6.17 -1.94 2.13
N ASN A 57 -6.81 -1.70 0.99
CA ASN A 57 -8.27 -1.71 0.88
C ASN A 57 -8.72 -2.06 -0.55
N PRO A 58 -8.41 -3.28 -1.04
CA PRO A 58 -8.63 -3.64 -2.44
C PRO A 58 -10.11 -3.84 -2.82
N GLY A 59 -11.05 -3.73 -1.87
CA GLY A 59 -12.49 -3.87 -2.13
C GLY A 59 -12.96 -5.29 -2.47
N ASN A 60 -12.09 -6.30 -2.37
CA ASN A 60 -12.38 -7.71 -2.70
C ASN A 60 -12.57 -8.61 -1.46
N GLY A 61 -12.71 -8.02 -0.28
CA GLY A 61 -12.84 -8.74 1.00
C GLY A 61 -11.52 -9.19 1.63
N ALA A 62 -10.38 -8.98 0.98
CA ALA A 62 -9.06 -9.13 1.61
C ALA A 62 -8.70 -7.88 2.44
N ALA A 63 -7.87 -8.07 3.46
CA ALA A 63 -7.29 -6.95 4.19
C ALA A 63 -6.32 -6.17 3.29
N SER A 64 -5.49 -6.88 2.51
CA SER A 64 -4.67 -6.22 1.49
C SER A 64 -4.47 -7.09 0.26
N TRP A 65 -4.00 -6.48 -0.81
CA TRP A 65 -3.65 -7.13 -2.06
C TRP A 65 -2.23 -6.73 -2.47
N LEU A 66 -1.46 -7.69 -2.97
CA LEU A 66 -0.13 -7.51 -3.50
C LEU A 66 -0.15 -7.85 -4.99
N TRP A 67 0.53 -7.03 -5.78
CA TRP A 67 1.01 -7.37 -7.12
C TRP A 67 2.51 -7.18 -7.17
N GLN A 68 3.19 -8.09 -7.86
CA GLN A 68 4.62 -8.02 -8.08
C GLN A 68 4.94 -8.47 -9.50
N ALA A 69 5.87 -7.78 -10.14
CA ALA A 69 6.40 -8.12 -11.46
C ALA A 69 7.92 -8.27 -11.43
N ASP A 70 8.37 -9.34 -12.06
CA ASP A 70 9.74 -9.57 -12.45
C ASP A 70 9.84 -9.42 -13.98
N TYR A 71 10.24 -8.24 -14.44
CA TYR A 71 10.36 -7.97 -15.89
C TYR A 71 11.63 -8.57 -16.50
N THR A 72 12.39 -9.31 -15.69
CA THR A 72 13.55 -10.13 -16.08
C THR A 72 14.74 -9.38 -16.63
N TYR A 73 15.85 -9.70 -15.99
CA TYR A 73 17.14 -9.75 -16.61
C TYR A 73 17.66 -11.19 -16.50
N ASN A 74 18.47 -11.61 -17.48
CA ASN A 74 18.94 -12.98 -17.67
C ASN A 74 20.13 -13.31 -16.76
N ASP A 75 19.92 -13.27 -15.44
CA ASP A 75 21.02 -13.34 -14.48
C ASP A 75 20.79 -14.29 -13.29
N ALA A 76 19.84 -15.23 -13.43
CA ALA A 76 19.53 -16.27 -12.43
C ALA A 76 19.06 -15.75 -11.06
N TYR A 77 18.68 -14.46 -10.98
CA TYR A 77 18.07 -13.87 -9.80
C TYR A 77 16.55 -13.80 -9.94
N ALA A 78 15.87 -13.65 -8.80
CA ALA A 78 14.42 -13.50 -8.75
C ALA A 78 14.04 -12.19 -8.06
N ALA A 79 12.89 -11.63 -8.42
CA ALA A 79 12.26 -10.58 -7.63
C ALA A 79 11.63 -11.15 -6.36
N VAL A 80 11.88 -10.53 -5.20
CA VAL A 80 11.12 -10.80 -3.97
C VAL A 80 10.62 -9.52 -3.33
N THR A 81 9.37 -9.51 -2.86
CA THR A 81 8.80 -8.42 -2.05
C THR A 81 8.85 -8.82 -0.58
N HIS A 82 9.54 -7.99 0.20
CA HIS A 82 9.55 -8.06 1.65
C HIS A 82 8.37 -7.23 2.17
N VAL A 83 7.49 -7.82 2.98
CA VAL A 83 6.27 -7.18 3.50
C VAL A 83 6.28 -7.21 5.02
N TYR A 84 6.14 -6.04 5.65
CA TYR A 84 5.90 -5.91 7.09
C TYR A 84 4.46 -5.47 7.34
N TYR A 85 3.74 -6.28 8.10
CA TYR A 85 2.36 -6.01 8.49
C TYR A 85 2.29 -5.00 9.65
N THR A 86 1.12 -4.37 9.83
CA THR A 86 0.88 -3.40 10.91
C THR A 86 1.01 -3.98 12.32
N ASP A 87 0.84 -5.29 12.47
CA ASP A 87 1.07 -6.01 13.73
C ASP A 87 2.55 -6.37 13.99
N GLY A 88 3.46 -5.95 13.10
CA GLY A 88 4.89 -6.21 13.19
C GLY A 88 5.33 -7.57 12.63
N SER A 89 4.39 -8.43 12.19
CA SER A 89 4.74 -9.68 11.50
C SER A 89 5.28 -9.42 10.08
N TYR A 90 5.97 -10.42 9.52
CA TYR A 90 6.73 -10.28 8.28
C TYR A 90 6.49 -11.45 7.34
N ALA A 91 6.45 -11.17 6.03
CA ALA A 91 6.35 -12.17 4.96
C ALA A 91 7.20 -11.81 3.75
N VAL A 92 7.52 -12.83 2.96
CA VAL A 92 8.18 -12.71 1.64
C VAL A 92 7.25 -13.24 0.58
N TRP A 93 7.17 -12.50 -0.52
CA TRP A 93 6.44 -12.89 -1.72
C TRP A 93 7.35 -12.77 -2.94
N GLY A 94 7.08 -13.52 -4.00
CA GLY A 94 7.84 -13.42 -5.24
C GLY A 94 7.11 -14.15 -6.36
N PRO A 95 7.17 -13.64 -7.60
CA PRO A 95 6.64 -14.35 -8.74
C PRO A 95 7.51 -15.55 -9.10
N THR A 96 6.98 -16.41 -9.97
CA THR A 96 7.83 -17.29 -10.76
C THR A 96 8.79 -16.45 -11.61
N TYR A 97 10.00 -16.96 -11.87
CA TYR A 97 11.01 -16.30 -12.69
C TYR A 97 10.41 -15.76 -14.00
N ASN A 98 10.73 -14.50 -14.34
CA ASN A 98 10.14 -13.80 -15.49
C ASN A 98 8.62 -13.80 -15.52
N GLY A 99 8.02 -13.40 -14.41
CA GLY A 99 6.59 -13.49 -14.23
C GLY A 99 6.02 -12.35 -13.41
N THR A 100 4.70 -12.37 -13.33
CA THR A 100 3.94 -11.53 -12.40
C THR A 100 3.21 -12.42 -11.42
N THR A 101 2.91 -11.88 -10.23
CA THR A 101 2.13 -12.60 -9.22
C THR A 101 1.24 -11.62 -8.50
N THR A 102 0.03 -12.08 -8.19
CA THR A 102 -0.94 -11.38 -7.35
C THR A 102 -1.29 -12.25 -6.15
N ALA A 103 -1.47 -11.63 -4.99
CA ALA A 103 -1.82 -12.34 -3.76
C ALA A 103 -2.75 -11.50 -2.88
N SER A 104 -3.73 -12.15 -2.25
CA SER A 104 -4.47 -11.58 -1.14
C SER A 104 -3.68 -11.76 0.14
N LEU A 105 -3.45 -10.67 0.87
CA LEU A 105 -2.75 -10.67 2.14
C LEU A 105 -3.75 -10.68 3.30
N PRO A 106 -3.44 -11.40 4.39
CA PRO A 106 -4.38 -11.59 5.50
C PRO A 106 -4.49 -10.36 6.41
N LYS A 107 -3.62 -9.36 6.26
CA LYS A 107 -3.50 -8.21 7.17
C LYS A 107 -3.02 -6.98 6.41
N ASP A 108 -3.31 -5.81 6.99
CA ASP A 108 -2.79 -4.52 6.55
C ASP A 108 -1.27 -4.48 6.60
N VAL A 109 -0.68 -3.91 5.56
CA VAL A 109 0.77 -3.75 5.39
C VAL A 109 1.19 -2.37 5.88
N ALA A 110 2.19 -2.31 6.75
CA ALA A 110 2.77 -1.05 7.21
C ALA A 110 3.86 -0.54 6.24
N ARG A 111 4.65 -1.46 5.68
CA ARG A 111 5.69 -1.13 4.71
C ARG A 111 6.11 -2.33 3.88
N PHE A 112 6.65 -2.05 2.71
CA PHE A 112 7.19 -3.07 1.82
C PHE A 112 8.36 -2.55 0.98
N GLN A 113 9.15 -3.46 0.43
CA GLN A 113 10.20 -3.16 -0.55
C GLN A 113 10.33 -4.34 -1.52
N VAL A 114 10.80 -4.08 -2.73
CA VAL A 114 11.13 -5.13 -3.70
C VAL A 114 12.64 -5.27 -3.81
N CYS A 115 13.13 -6.50 -3.82
CA CYS A 115 14.55 -6.84 -3.78
C CYS A 115 14.95 -7.78 -4.91
N LYS A 116 16.21 -7.65 -5.33
CA LYS A 116 16.93 -8.65 -6.11
C LYS A 116 17.38 -9.77 -5.20
N TRP A 117 16.83 -10.96 -5.40
CA TRP A 117 17.14 -12.15 -4.61
C TRP A 117 18.07 -13.11 -5.35
N ALA A 118 19.18 -13.45 -4.73
CA ALA A 118 20.04 -14.56 -5.12
C ALA A 118 19.88 -15.72 -4.13
N ALA A 119 19.41 -16.87 -4.62
CA ALA A 119 19.44 -18.08 -3.83
C ALA A 119 20.90 -18.41 -3.43
N PRO A 120 21.16 -18.87 -2.19
CA PRO A 120 20.17 -19.28 -1.20
C PRO A 120 19.68 -18.19 -0.21
N SER A 121 20.27 -16.99 -0.13
CA SER A 121 19.87 -16.03 0.93
C SER A 121 20.41 -14.60 0.79
N ASN A 122 20.96 -14.23 -0.36
CA ASN A 122 21.62 -12.93 -0.48
C ASN A 122 20.72 -11.94 -1.23
N ASN A 123 20.20 -10.97 -0.47
CA ASN A 123 19.64 -9.74 -1.05
C ASN A 123 20.79 -8.95 -1.69
N LEU A 124 20.81 -8.89 -3.01
CA LEU A 124 21.84 -8.17 -3.77
C LEU A 124 21.52 -6.67 -3.93
N GLY A 125 20.32 -6.27 -3.52
CA GLY A 125 19.90 -4.88 -3.41
C GLY A 125 18.38 -4.77 -3.47
N CYS A 126 17.85 -3.71 -2.88
CA CYS A 126 16.42 -3.49 -2.72
C CYS A 126 16.05 -2.06 -3.10
N SER A 127 14.78 -1.85 -3.43
CA SER A 127 14.19 -0.52 -3.39
C SER A 127 14.29 0.05 -1.96
N ALA A 128 14.11 1.36 -1.81
CA ALA A 128 13.80 1.91 -0.50
C ALA A 128 12.50 1.30 0.05
N TRP A 129 12.35 1.28 1.37
CA TRP A 129 11.09 0.93 2.02
C TRP A 129 10.02 1.95 1.65
N LYS A 130 8.89 1.45 1.14
CA LYS A 130 7.65 2.21 0.98
C LYS A 130 6.76 1.95 2.17
N TYR A 131 6.38 3.02 2.85
CA TYR A 131 5.41 3.01 3.94
C TYR A 131 4.00 3.27 3.39
N LEU A 132 3.01 2.64 4.02
CA LEU A 132 1.58 2.73 3.69
C LEU A 132 0.79 3.33 4.85
#